data_AF-A0A964V7W1-F1
#
_entry.id   AF-A0A964V7W1-F1
#
_cell.length_a   1.000
_cell.length_b   1.000
_cell.length_c   1.000
_cell.angle_alpha   90.00
_cell.angle_beta   90.00
_cell.angle_gamma   90.00
#
_symmetry.space_group_name_H-M   'P 1'
#
loop_
_entity.id
_entity.type
_entity.pdbx_description
1 polymer ?
#
loop_
_entity_poly.entity_id
_entity_poly.type
_entity_poly.pdbx_seq_one_letter_code
_entity_poly.pdbx_strand_id
1 'polypeptide(L)'
;MREGVGDAGEGRRRGVHRALHRGRVGDGRVSDGEGGIRRAFLSTNARNAVIEDARDASPDEACGLLVGRVEEARVRVLRAVPCTNEAPADRRSTRFTIDPRRVIEEERALRGSGEGIVGFYHSHPAGQPVPSSVDRGYMEFWPEVLWLIVGVGGADGDAALRAWGWDPGAPESPRELPIG
;
A
#
# COMPACT_ATOMS: atom_id res chain seq x y z
N MET A 1 -11.34 -38.03 -30.75
CA MET A 1 -10.99 -38.43 -29.37
C MET A 1 -9.57 -37.95 -29.14
N ARG A 2 -9.21 -36.96 -28.31
CA ARG A 2 -9.85 -36.03 -27.37
C ARG A 2 -8.87 -34.83 -27.25
N GLU A 3 -9.42 -33.62 -27.21
CA GLU A 3 -9.14 -32.50 -26.26
C GLU A 3 -7.67 -32.14 -25.97
N GLY A 4 -7.17 -30.91 -26.15
CA GLY A 4 -7.79 -29.62 -25.84
C GLY A 4 -7.32 -29.15 -24.46
N VAL A 5 -6.06 -28.71 -24.31
CA VAL A 5 -5.57 -28.07 -23.09
C VAL A 5 -5.49 -26.57 -23.35
N GLY A 6 -6.54 -25.87 -22.93
CA GLY A 6 -6.57 -24.41 -22.87
C GLY A 6 -5.77 -23.90 -21.68
N ASP A 7 -4.84 -23.00 -21.95
CA ASP A 7 -4.05 -22.26 -20.98
C ASP A 7 -4.96 -21.32 -20.16
N ALA A 8 -5.12 -21.63 -18.87
CA ALA A 8 -5.89 -20.85 -17.91
C ALA A 8 -4.95 -20.02 -17.01
N GLY A 9 -4.11 -19.17 -17.62
CA GLY A 9 -3.13 -18.33 -16.91
C GLY A 9 -3.46 -16.83 -16.80
N GLU A 10 -4.45 -16.34 -17.52
CA GLU A 10 -4.58 -14.90 -17.83
C GLU A 10 -5.59 -14.14 -16.94
N GLY A 11 -6.48 -14.85 -16.22
CA GLY A 11 -7.68 -14.28 -15.59
C GLY A 11 -7.52 -13.71 -14.17
N ARG A 12 -6.52 -14.17 -13.40
CA ARG A 12 -6.38 -13.81 -11.97
C ARG A 12 -5.63 -12.52 -11.69
N ARG A 13 -4.85 -12.01 -12.65
CA ARG A 13 -4.07 -10.76 -12.52
C ARG A 13 -4.91 -9.49 -12.75
N ARG A 14 -6.14 -9.63 -13.26
CA ARG A 14 -7.01 -8.52 -13.71
C ARG A 14 -7.94 -7.97 -12.63
N GLY A 15 -8.05 -8.63 -11.47
CA GLY A 15 -9.01 -8.27 -10.42
C GLY A 15 -8.68 -6.99 -9.66
N VAL A 16 -7.40 -6.77 -9.35
CA VAL A 16 -6.92 -5.59 -8.60
C VAL A 16 -6.80 -4.36 -9.51
N HIS A 17 -6.41 -4.57 -10.78
CA HIS A 17 -6.22 -3.51 -11.79
C HIS A 17 -7.52 -2.73 -12.11
N ARG A 18 -8.71 -3.27 -11.83
CA ARG A 18 -9.98 -2.62 -12.15
C ARG A 18 -10.63 -1.90 -10.96
N ALA A 19 -10.23 -2.24 -9.73
CA ALA A 19 -10.78 -1.66 -8.51
C ALA A 19 -10.31 -0.21 -8.32
N LEU A 20 -9.00 0.01 -8.42
CA LEU A 20 -8.38 1.34 -8.27
C LEU A 20 -8.74 2.31 -9.41
N HIS A 21 -8.99 1.82 -10.64
CA HIS A 21 -9.40 2.68 -11.77
C HIS A 21 -10.91 3.01 -11.82
N ARG A 22 -11.77 2.38 -10.99
CA ARG A 22 -13.24 2.59 -11.05
C ARG A 22 -13.87 3.15 -9.78
N GLY A 23 -13.07 3.49 -8.78
CA GLY A 23 -13.49 4.46 -7.80
C GLY A 23 -13.59 5.83 -8.49
N ARG A 24 -14.82 6.30 -8.78
CA ARG A 24 -15.04 7.74 -8.95
C ARG A 24 -14.55 8.41 -7.67
N VAL A 25 -13.31 8.89 -7.70
CA VAL A 25 -12.81 9.93 -6.79
C VAL A 25 -13.83 11.06 -6.90
N GLY A 26 -14.49 11.40 -5.80
CA GLY A 26 -15.55 12.41 -5.81
C GLY A 26 -14.99 13.74 -6.25
N ASP A 27 -15.34 14.20 -7.46
CA ASP A 27 -15.23 15.53 -8.11
C ASP A 27 -13.91 16.33 -8.00
N GLY A 28 -12.98 15.96 -7.12
CA GLY A 28 -11.62 16.45 -7.08
C GLY A 28 -10.81 15.67 -8.09
N ARG A 29 -10.77 16.18 -9.33
CA ARG A 29 -9.71 15.82 -10.27
C ARG A 29 -8.38 15.98 -9.54
N VAL A 30 -7.64 14.89 -9.32
CA VAL A 30 -6.19 15.01 -9.37
C VAL A 30 -5.95 15.53 -10.77
N SER A 31 -5.61 16.82 -10.87
CA SER A 31 -5.24 17.45 -12.13
C SER A 31 -4.28 16.52 -12.87
N ASP A 32 -4.35 16.52 -14.20
CA ASP A 32 -3.49 15.80 -15.15
C ASP A 32 -1.98 16.17 -15.03
N GLY A 33 -1.51 16.50 -13.83
CA GLY A 33 -0.16 16.92 -13.50
C GLY A 33 0.76 15.71 -13.51
N GLU A 34 1.81 15.82 -14.33
CA GLU A 34 2.84 14.84 -14.63
C GLU A 34 3.74 14.45 -13.43
N GLY A 35 3.19 14.09 -12.26
CA GLY A 35 4.01 13.77 -11.09
C GLY A 35 3.31 12.96 -10.00
N GLY A 36 4.09 12.10 -9.35
CA GLY A 36 3.64 11.27 -8.23
C GLY A 36 3.36 12.06 -6.94
N ILE A 37 2.99 11.34 -5.88
CA ILE A 37 2.73 11.91 -4.55
C ILE A 37 3.95 12.71 -4.05
N ARG A 38 3.72 13.88 -3.46
CA ARG A 38 4.77 14.78 -2.96
C ARG A 38 4.89 14.82 -1.43
N ARG A 39 3.82 14.48 -0.71
CA ARG A 39 3.76 14.50 0.76
C ARG A 39 2.66 13.62 1.30
N ALA A 40 2.90 13.01 2.45
CA ALA A 40 1.90 12.30 3.23
C ALA A 40 1.62 13.03 4.56
N PHE A 41 0.38 12.97 5.03
CA PHE A 41 -0.02 13.40 6.37
C PHE A 41 -0.68 12.22 7.06
N LEU A 42 -0.25 11.89 8.27
CA LEU A 42 -0.77 10.74 8.99
C LEU A 42 -1.48 11.21 10.25
N SER A 43 -2.73 10.80 10.45
CA SER A 43 -3.37 10.93 11.75
C SER A 43 -2.57 10.14 12.80
N THR A 44 -2.57 10.62 14.05
CA THR A 44 -1.93 9.91 15.17
C THR A 44 -2.46 8.47 15.29
N ASN A 45 -3.76 8.28 15.11
CA ASN A 45 -4.39 6.96 15.15
C ASN A 45 -3.88 6.04 14.03
N ALA A 46 -3.77 6.54 12.79
CA ALA A 46 -3.26 5.74 11.68
C ALA A 46 -1.79 5.36 11.91
N ARG A 47 -0.96 6.30 12.38
CA ARG A 47 0.44 6.04 12.71
C ARG A 47 0.57 4.96 13.78
N ASN A 48 -0.16 5.08 14.89
CA ASN A 48 -0.08 4.12 15.99
C ASN A 48 -0.56 2.74 15.56
N ALA A 49 -1.70 2.66 14.85
CA ALA A 49 -2.23 1.39 14.36
C ALA A 49 -1.24 0.64 13.45
N VAL A 50 -0.57 1.35 12.54
CA VAL A 50 0.45 0.76 11.65
C VAL A 50 1.67 0.26 12.44
N ILE A 51 2.12 1.01 13.45
CA ILE A 51 3.28 0.62 14.27
C ILE A 51 2.96 -0.55 15.20
N GLU A 52 1.78 -0.55 15.82
CA GLU A 52 1.31 -1.62 16.70
C GLU A 52 1.15 -2.93 15.90
N ASP A 53 0.45 -2.88 14.76
CA ASP A 53 0.29 -4.05 13.89
C ASP A 53 1.63 -4.60 13.41
N ALA A 54 2.58 -3.72 13.06
CA ALA A 54 3.93 -4.13 12.68
C ALA A 54 4.68 -4.87 13.81
N ARG A 55 4.52 -4.43 15.07
CA ARG A 55 5.13 -5.08 16.23
C ARG A 55 4.49 -6.44 16.50
N ASP A 56 3.16 -6.51 16.45
CA ASP A 56 2.39 -7.70 16.76
C ASP A 56 2.58 -8.81 15.72
N ALA A 57 2.76 -8.46 14.45
CA ALA A 57 2.98 -9.42 13.38
C ALA A 57 4.39 -10.03 13.37
N SER A 58 5.37 -9.39 14.00
CA SER A 58 6.76 -9.87 14.01
C SER A 58 6.86 -11.30 14.59
N PRO A 59 7.54 -12.25 13.92
CA PRO A 59 8.58 -12.07 12.89
C PRO A 59 8.08 -12.03 11.44
N ASP A 60 6.77 -12.08 11.20
CA ASP A 60 6.19 -11.95 9.86
C ASP A 60 5.98 -10.47 9.48
N GLU A 61 5.91 -10.17 8.18
CA GLU A 61 5.51 -8.86 7.70
C GLU A 61 4.04 -8.62 8.00
N ALA A 62 3.76 -7.52 8.70
CA ALA A 62 2.43 -6.92 8.77
C ALA A 62 2.05 -6.33 7.40
N CYS A 63 0.76 -6.25 7.09
CA CYS A 63 0.29 -5.54 5.92
C CYS A 63 -1.13 -5.00 6.09
N GLY A 64 -1.47 -3.93 5.38
CA GLY A 64 -2.84 -3.43 5.41
C GLY A 64 -3.11 -2.27 4.47
N LEU A 65 -4.35 -1.78 4.54
CA LEU A 65 -4.86 -0.71 3.69
C LEU A 65 -4.74 0.63 4.41
N LEU A 66 -4.46 1.69 3.66
CA LEU A 66 -4.49 3.06 4.15
C LEU A 66 -5.72 3.76 3.59
N VAL A 67 -6.53 4.32 4.48
CA VAL A 67 -7.78 4.97 4.12
C VAL A 67 -7.71 6.44 4.46
N GLY A 68 -8.14 7.27 3.52
CA GLY A 68 -8.01 8.71 3.65
C GLY A 68 -8.49 9.47 2.43
N ARG A 69 -7.82 10.60 2.16
CA ARG A 69 -8.15 11.52 1.07
C ARG A 69 -6.91 11.91 0.28
N VAL A 70 -7.10 12.14 -1.01
CA VAL A 70 -6.07 12.68 -1.90
C VAL A 70 -6.48 14.10 -2.28
N GLU A 71 -5.59 15.05 -2.06
CA GLU A 71 -5.76 16.46 -2.40
C GLU A 71 -4.54 16.88 -3.24
N GLU A 72 -4.73 17.01 -4.55
CA GLU A 72 -3.63 17.25 -5.49
C GLU A 72 -2.53 16.17 -5.36
N ALA A 73 -1.29 16.56 -5.08
CA ALA A 73 -0.16 15.66 -4.85
C ALA A 73 0.09 15.34 -3.36
N ARG A 74 -0.92 15.50 -2.51
CA ARG A 74 -0.86 15.24 -1.06
C ARG A 74 -1.84 14.15 -0.67
N VAL A 75 -1.37 13.22 0.15
CA VAL A 75 -2.22 12.15 0.71
C VAL A 75 -2.40 12.39 2.20
N ARG A 76 -3.66 12.44 2.66
CA ARG A 76 -4.01 12.47 4.09
C ARG A 76 -4.53 11.10 4.50
N VAL A 77 -3.76 10.36 5.28
CA VAL A 77 -4.16 9.07 5.86
C VAL A 77 -4.93 9.32 7.15
N LEU A 78 -6.19 8.90 7.19
CA LEU A 78 -7.08 9.08 8.34
C LEU A 78 -7.08 7.85 9.24
N ARG A 79 -7.04 6.66 8.66
CA ARG A 79 -6.98 5.37 9.37
C ARG A 79 -6.17 4.33 8.59
N ALA A 80 -5.65 3.37 9.32
CA ALA A 80 -5.09 2.14 8.77
C ALA A 80 -6.04 0.98 9.05
N VAL A 81 -6.15 0.06 8.10
CA VAL A 81 -6.98 -1.14 8.21
C VAL A 81 -6.05 -2.36 8.10
N PRO A 82 -5.65 -2.96 9.24
CA PRO A 82 -4.84 -4.16 9.25
C PRO A 82 -5.48 -5.30 8.46
N CYS A 83 -4.64 -6.03 7.74
CA CYS A 83 -5.02 -7.18 6.93
C CYS A 83 -4.13 -8.37 7.30
N THR A 84 -4.71 -9.56 7.24
CA THR A 84 -3.94 -10.80 7.36
C THR A 84 -2.98 -10.92 6.17
N ASN A 85 -1.71 -11.25 6.46
CA ASN A 85 -0.73 -11.58 5.44
C ASN A 85 -1.01 -12.99 4.88
N GLU A 86 -1.52 -13.05 3.65
CA GLU A 86 -1.88 -14.28 2.93
C GLU A 86 -0.72 -14.88 2.12
N ALA A 87 0.51 -14.37 2.26
CA ALA A 87 1.67 -14.98 1.63
C ALA A 87 1.90 -16.41 2.16
N PRO A 88 2.58 -17.29 1.39
CA PRO A 88 2.99 -18.61 1.86
C PRO A 88 3.74 -18.50 3.20
N ALA A 89 3.46 -19.38 4.15
CA ALA A 89 3.97 -19.29 5.52
C ALA A 89 5.51 -19.22 5.59
N ASP A 90 6.22 -19.89 4.67
CA ASP A 90 7.69 -19.85 4.57
C ASP A 90 8.26 -18.54 4.01
N ARG A 91 7.39 -17.61 3.60
CA ARG A 91 7.75 -16.34 2.94
C ARG A 91 7.23 -15.10 3.67
N ARG A 92 6.35 -15.25 4.66
CA ARG A 92 5.66 -14.12 5.32
C ARG A 92 6.61 -13.14 6.00
N SER A 93 7.79 -13.57 6.41
CA SER A 93 8.82 -12.71 7.00
C SER A 93 9.54 -11.76 6.02
N THR A 94 9.31 -11.91 4.70
CA THR A 94 9.98 -11.11 3.65
C THR A 94 9.05 -10.70 2.51
N ARG A 95 7.76 -11.05 2.63
CA ARG A 95 6.74 -10.79 1.63
C ARG A 95 5.38 -10.70 2.30
N PHE A 96 4.53 -9.86 1.73
CA PHE A 96 3.13 -9.82 2.08
C PHE A 96 2.19 -10.05 0.89
N THR A 97 0.96 -10.45 1.18
CA THR A 97 -0.14 -10.49 0.22
C THR A 97 -1.43 -10.17 0.95
N ILE A 98 -2.19 -9.18 0.45
CA ILE A 98 -3.52 -8.84 0.96
C ILE A 98 -4.56 -9.56 0.11
N ASP A 99 -5.55 -10.23 0.73
CA ASP A 99 -6.68 -10.81 -0.01
C ASP A 99 -7.41 -9.69 -0.80
N PRO A 100 -7.51 -9.78 -2.13
CA PRO A 100 -8.26 -8.81 -2.93
C PRO A 100 -9.70 -8.59 -2.48
N ARG A 101 -10.32 -9.56 -1.80
CA ARG A 101 -11.65 -9.39 -1.19
C ARG A 101 -11.67 -8.30 -0.13
N ARG A 102 -10.62 -8.18 0.69
CA ARG A 102 -10.50 -7.13 1.71
C ARG A 102 -10.44 -5.75 1.08
N VAL A 103 -9.71 -5.60 -0.01
CA VAL A 103 -9.68 -4.35 -0.80
C VAL A 103 -11.08 -4.00 -1.32
N ILE A 104 -11.76 -4.96 -1.95
CA ILE A 104 -13.10 -4.74 -2.50
C ILE A 104 -14.09 -4.37 -1.39
N GLU A 105 -14.07 -5.08 -0.27
CA GLU A 105 -14.94 -4.85 0.90
C GLU A 105 -14.75 -3.44 1.45
N GLU A 106 -13.50 -3.01 1.65
CA GLU A 106 -13.20 -1.66 2.15
C GLU A 106 -13.65 -0.59 1.14
N GLU A 107 -13.40 -0.78 -0.16
CA GLU A 107 -13.93 0.11 -1.20
C GLU A 107 -15.47 0.17 -1.17
N ARG A 108 -16.16 -0.92 -0.80
CA ARG A 108 -17.63 -0.89 -0.66
C ARG A 108 -18.06 -0.06 0.52
N ALA A 109 -17.40 -0.25 1.67
CA ALA A 109 -17.70 0.48 2.89
C ALA A 109 -17.46 1.99 2.74
N LEU A 110 -16.53 2.38 1.88
CA LEU A 110 -16.14 3.76 1.62
C LEU A 110 -17.04 4.51 0.63
N ARG A 111 -17.97 3.84 -0.05
CA ARG A 111 -18.82 4.50 -1.04
C ARG A 111 -19.70 5.57 -0.39
N GLY A 112 -19.53 6.80 -0.89
CA GLY A 112 -20.31 7.96 -0.44
C GLY A 112 -19.76 8.66 0.81
N SER A 113 -18.64 8.19 1.39
CA SER A 113 -18.04 8.85 2.57
C SER A 113 -17.13 10.04 2.22
N GLY A 114 -16.74 10.17 0.95
CA GLY A 114 -15.72 11.13 0.52
C GLY A 114 -14.29 10.71 0.87
N GLU A 115 -14.08 9.46 1.28
CA GLU A 115 -12.77 8.85 1.55
C GLU A 115 -12.52 7.69 0.57
N GLY A 116 -11.27 7.28 0.44
CA GLY A 116 -10.85 6.16 -0.41
C GLY A 116 -9.66 5.41 0.18
N ILE A 117 -9.34 4.25 -0.42
CA ILE A 117 -8.05 3.61 -0.20
C ILE A 117 -7.00 4.46 -0.92
N VAL A 118 -6.06 5.00 -0.17
CA VAL A 118 -5.02 5.92 -0.68
C VAL A 118 -3.64 5.29 -0.72
N GLY A 119 -3.52 4.05 -0.22
CA GLY A 119 -2.23 3.41 -0.09
C GLY A 119 -2.28 2.04 0.58
N PHE A 120 -1.10 1.46 0.73
CA PHE A 120 -0.84 0.24 1.49
C PHE A 120 0.24 0.51 2.53
N TYR A 121 0.27 -0.30 3.58
CA TYR A 121 1.42 -0.38 4.44
C TYR A 121 1.89 -1.82 4.59
N HIS A 122 3.18 -1.97 4.90
CA HIS A 122 3.75 -3.22 5.36
C HIS A 122 4.91 -2.99 6.33
N SER A 123 5.32 -4.04 7.04
CA SER A 123 6.50 -4.01 7.91
C SER A 123 7.67 -4.79 7.34
N HIS A 124 8.88 -4.40 7.72
CA HIS A 124 10.12 -5.16 7.57
C HIS A 124 10.61 -5.58 8.98
N PRO A 125 10.30 -6.80 9.43
CA PRO A 125 10.51 -7.26 10.82
C PRO A 125 11.96 -7.30 11.30
N ALA A 126 12.92 -7.30 10.38
CA ALA A 126 14.35 -7.32 10.66
C ALA A 126 15.11 -6.26 9.83
N GLY A 127 14.39 -5.27 9.29
CA GLY A 127 14.91 -4.41 8.23
C GLY A 127 14.62 -2.93 8.46
N GLN A 128 15.32 -2.11 7.68
CA GLN A 128 15.02 -0.68 7.61
C GLN A 128 13.70 -0.44 6.85
N PRO A 129 12.99 0.65 7.13
CA PRO A 129 11.77 1.06 6.42
C PRO A 129 12.05 1.61 5.00
N VAL A 130 12.82 0.87 4.21
CA VAL A 130 13.26 1.23 2.85
C VAL A 130 12.73 0.16 1.88
N PRO A 131 12.13 0.55 0.73
CA PRO A 131 11.57 -0.39 -0.24
C PRO A 131 12.60 -1.42 -0.72
N SER A 132 12.25 -2.69 -0.60
CA SER A 132 12.98 -3.81 -1.19
C SER A 132 12.90 -3.79 -2.73
N SER A 133 13.66 -4.65 -3.41
CA SER A 133 13.56 -4.79 -4.87
C SER A 133 12.16 -5.25 -5.32
N VAL A 134 11.48 -6.07 -4.50
CA VAL A 134 10.12 -6.53 -4.77
C VAL A 134 9.13 -5.38 -4.61
N ASP A 135 9.24 -4.60 -3.54
CA ASP A 135 8.39 -3.43 -3.31
C ASP A 135 8.50 -2.44 -4.47
N ARG A 136 9.72 -2.10 -4.87
CA ARG A 136 9.98 -1.17 -5.98
C ARG A 136 9.31 -1.62 -7.27
N GLY A 137 9.36 -2.93 -7.57
CA GLY A 137 8.70 -3.49 -8.75
C GLY A 137 7.19 -3.29 -8.72
N TYR A 138 6.54 -3.39 -7.56
CA TYR A 138 5.10 -3.12 -7.43
C TYR A 138 4.78 -1.62 -7.45
N MET A 139 5.60 -0.80 -6.80
CA MET A 139 5.44 0.66 -6.74
C MET A 139 5.47 1.29 -8.13
N GLU A 140 6.31 0.76 -9.02
CA GLU A 140 6.39 1.21 -10.42
C GLU A 140 5.05 1.08 -11.17
N PHE A 141 4.28 0.03 -10.89
CA PHE A 141 2.98 -0.18 -11.54
C PHE A 141 1.84 0.65 -10.92
N TRP A 142 2.06 1.29 -9.76
CA TRP A 142 1.04 2.04 -9.01
C TRP A 142 1.56 3.41 -8.53
N PRO A 143 1.82 4.36 -9.45
CA PRO A 143 2.38 5.68 -9.14
C PRO A 143 1.50 6.55 -8.24
N GLU A 144 0.18 6.34 -8.25
CA GLU A 144 -0.80 7.06 -7.44
C GLU A 144 -0.96 6.51 -6.01
N VAL A 145 -0.24 5.45 -5.65
CA VAL A 145 -0.41 4.74 -4.38
C VAL A 145 0.65 5.16 -3.37
N LEU A 146 0.21 5.54 -2.17
CA LEU A 146 1.09 5.76 -1.02
C LEU A 146 1.55 4.42 -0.43
N TRP A 147 2.83 4.30 -0.13
CA TRP A 147 3.38 3.15 0.58
C TRP A 147 3.97 3.59 1.92
N LEU A 148 3.46 3.00 3.01
CA LEU A 148 4.06 3.15 4.33
C LEU A 148 4.86 1.90 4.66
N ILE A 149 6.12 2.05 5.05
CA ILE A 149 6.98 0.93 5.44
C ILE A 149 7.43 1.14 6.89
N VAL A 150 7.21 0.12 7.72
CA VAL A 150 7.64 0.11 9.13
C VAL A 150 8.84 -0.82 9.30
N GLY A 151 9.98 -0.30 9.73
CA GLY A 151 11.08 -1.13 10.21
C GLY A 151 10.84 -1.46 11.68
N VAL A 152 10.79 -2.75 12.00
CA VAL A 152 10.68 -3.25 13.39
C VAL A 152 12.04 -3.85 13.74
N GLY A 153 12.61 -3.48 14.89
CA GLY A 153 13.90 -4.02 15.33
C GLY A 153 15.13 -3.15 15.01
N GLY A 154 14.99 -1.82 14.98
CA GLY A 154 16.15 -0.93 15.06
C GLY A 154 16.96 -1.17 16.34
N ALA A 155 18.23 -0.74 16.36
CA ALA A 155 19.17 -1.00 17.46
C ALA A 155 18.66 -0.57 18.86
N ASP A 156 17.71 0.37 18.91
CA ASP A 156 17.10 0.90 20.14
C ASP A 156 15.72 0.29 20.46
N GLY A 157 15.23 -0.68 19.68
CA GLY A 157 13.90 -1.29 19.85
C GLY A 157 12.73 -0.44 19.35
N ASP A 158 12.99 0.78 18.87
CA ASP A 158 11.98 1.66 18.31
C ASP A 158 11.62 1.30 16.86
N ALA A 159 10.32 1.35 16.56
CA ALA A 159 9.81 1.15 15.21
C ALA A 159 9.97 2.44 14.40
N ALA A 160 10.53 2.33 13.20
CA ALA A 160 10.72 3.47 12.31
C ALA A 160 9.73 3.40 11.15
N LEU A 161 8.93 4.44 10.95
CA LEU A 161 7.93 4.54 9.88
C LEU A 161 8.39 5.54 8.81
N ARG A 162 8.41 5.12 7.55
CA ARG A 162 8.66 5.99 6.39
C ARG A 162 7.55 5.87 5.35
N ALA A 163 7.39 6.95 4.57
CA ALA A 163 6.43 7.03 3.48
C ALA A 163 7.15 7.09 2.15
N TRP A 164 6.61 6.42 1.15
CA TRP A 164 7.20 6.32 -0.17
C TRP A 164 6.13 6.44 -1.26
N GLY A 165 6.52 7.00 -2.39
CA GLY A 165 5.69 7.07 -3.60
C GLY A 165 6.55 6.94 -4.85
N TRP A 166 5.95 6.47 -5.93
CA TRP A 166 6.62 6.41 -7.22
C TRP A 166 6.35 7.69 -8.02
N ASP A 167 7.39 8.26 -8.62
CA ASP A 167 7.30 9.48 -9.41
C ASP A 167 7.92 9.22 -10.81
N PRO A 168 7.09 9.02 -11.85
CA PRO A 168 7.59 8.70 -13.19
C PRO A 168 8.37 9.84 -13.83
N GLY A 169 8.22 11.07 -13.32
CA GLY A 169 8.97 12.25 -13.78
C GLY A 169 10.24 12.53 -12.99
N ALA A 170 10.55 11.76 -11.94
CA ALA A 170 11.76 11.96 -11.14
C ALA A 170 12.96 11.19 -11.72
N PRO A 171 14.19 11.71 -11.55
CA PRO A 171 15.41 11.00 -11.97
C PRO A 171 15.65 9.71 -11.18
N GLU A 172 15.13 9.64 -9.95
CA GLU A 172 15.17 8.46 -9.09
C GLU A 172 13.79 8.21 -8.48
N SER A 173 13.33 6.96 -8.56
CA SER A 173 12.09 6.46 -7.97
C SER A 173 12.30 5.06 -7.39
N PRO A 174 11.59 4.69 -6.30
CA PRO A 174 10.62 5.49 -5.56
C PRO A 174 11.29 6.58 -4.71
N ARG A 175 10.52 7.62 -4.36
CA ARG A 175 10.97 8.72 -3.51
C ARG A 175 10.42 8.57 -2.09
N GLU A 176 11.27 8.85 -1.10
CA GLU A 176 10.81 9.06 0.27
C GLU A 176 10.00 10.36 0.34
N LEU A 177 8.83 10.28 0.99
CA LEU A 177 7.90 11.38 1.13
C LEU A 177 7.98 11.92 2.55
N PRO A 178 8.02 13.25 2.74
CA PRO A 178 7.92 13.81 4.07
C PRO A 178 6.54 13.47 4.66
N ILE A 179 6.56 13.02 5.93
CA ILE A 179 5.35 12.79 6.72
C ILE A 179 5.10 14.02 7.61
N GLY A 180 3.92 14.63 7.46
CA GLY A 180 3.41 15.67 8.35
C GLY A 180 2.30 15.19 9.28
#